data_AF-E1Z8C3-F1
#
_entry.id   AF-E1Z8C3-F1
#
_cell.length_a   1.000
_cell.length_b   1.000
_cell.length_c   1.000
_cell.angle_alpha   90.00
_cell.angle_beta   90.00
_cell.angle_gamma   90.00
#
_symmetry.space_group_name_H-M   'P 1'
#
loop_
_entity.id
_entity.type
_entity.pdbx_description
1 polymer ?
#
loop_
_entity_poly.entity_id
_entity_poly.type
_entity_poly.pdbx_seq_one_letter_code
_entity_poly.pdbx_strand_id
1 'polypeptide(L)'
;VQVLQTLSILIQNLRNQQTVYYLFSNNHINEIVSMRFDFEDDEVLGYYVNLLKAISLKLNEVTVQFFFQAGGPRPGSSPATPRPASFPLYTESIKFVNHRDPMVRTAVKTLTLNVYGI
;
A
#
# COMPACT_ATOMS: atom_id res chain seq x y z
N VAL A 1 9.40 12.90 6.71
CA VAL A 1 9.88 12.69 5.33
C VAL A 1 10.83 11.49 5.20
N GLN A 2 11.99 11.48 5.88
CA GLN A 2 13.01 10.41 5.75
C GLN A 2 12.53 8.98 6.10
N VAL A 3 11.59 8.84 7.03
CA VAL A 3 11.06 7.52 7.44
C VAL A 3 10.43 6.74 6.28
N LEU A 4 9.68 7.40 5.40
CA LEU A 4 9.04 6.76 4.24
C LEU A 4 10.09 6.20 3.27
N GLN A 5 11.14 6.98 3.03
CA GLN A 5 12.25 6.58 2.16
C GLN A 5 13.02 5.41 2.75
N THR A 6 13.40 5.48 4.03
CA THR A 6 14.12 4.39 4.71
C THR A 6 13.29 3.11 4.72
N LEU A 7 11.99 3.20 4.98
CA LEU A 7 11.09 2.06 4.96
C LEU A 7 10.97 1.46 3.55
N SER A 8 10.87 2.30 2.52
CA SER A 8 10.85 1.84 1.12
C SER A 8 12.13 1.07 0.78
N ILE A 9 13.30 1.60 1.14
CA ILE A 9 14.59 0.92 0.91
C ILE A 9 14.66 -0.39 1.69
N LEU A 10 14.22 -0.40 2.95
CA LEU A 10 14.18 -1.61 3.77
C LEU A 10 13.34 -2.69 3.10
N ILE A 11 12.11 -2.37 2.70
CA ILE A 11 11.19 -3.31 2.05
C ILE A 11 11.79 -3.83 0.75
N GLN A 12 12.36 -2.98 -0.09
CA GLN A 12 13.02 -3.41 -1.34
C GLN A 12 14.13 -4.44 -1.09
N ASN A 13 14.93 -4.22 -0.04
CA ASN A 13 16.07 -5.07 0.30
C ASN A 13 15.70 -6.36 1.05
N LEU A 14 14.46 -6.57 1.47
CA LEU A 14 14.03 -7.84 2.06
C LEU A 14 14.11 -8.97 1.02
N ARG A 15 15.02 -9.92 1.26
CA ARG A 15 15.21 -11.12 0.43
C ARG A 15 14.53 -12.35 1.01
N ASN A 16 14.42 -12.43 2.34
CA ASN A 16 13.83 -13.57 3.01
C ASN A 16 12.29 -13.48 3.02
N GLN A 17 11.63 -14.48 2.43
CA GLN A 17 10.17 -14.57 2.38
C GLN A 17 9.53 -14.61 3.77
N GLN A 18 10.15 -15.25 4.76
CA GLN A 18 9.61 -15.28 6.12
C GLN A 18 9.58 -13.89 6.74
N THR A 19 10.63 -13.09 6.52
CA THR A 19 10.67 -11.70 7.02
C THR A 19 9.60 -10.84 6.36
N VAL A 20 9.39 -11.00 5.04
CA VAL A 20 8.30 -10.29 4.32
C VAL A 20 6.94 -10.69 4.89
N TYR A 21 6.73 -11.99 5.10
CA TYR A 21 5.49 -12.51 5.67
C TYR A 21 5.21 -11.91 7.06
N TYR A 22 6.19 -11.94 7.97
CA TYR A 22 6.05 -11.35 9.31
C TYR A 22 5.81 -9.83 9.28
N LEU A 23 6.45 -9.11 8.36
CA LEU A 23 6.26 -7.67 8.24
C LEU A 23 4.83 -7.33 7.79
N PHE A 24 4.29 -8.10 6.83
CA PHE A 24 2.98 -7.83 6.25
C PHE A 24 1.82 -8.37 7.11
N SER A 25 2.03 -9.46 7.85
CA SER A 25 0.98 -10.08 8.68
C SER A 25 0.51 -9.20 9.85
N ASN A 26 1.35 -8.28 10.34
CA ASN A 26 1.06 -7.45 11.52
C ASN A 26 0.25 -6.18 11.22
N ASN A 27 -0.26 -6.00 9.99
CA ASN A 27 -1.11 -4.88 9.57
C ASN A 27 -0.48 -3.45 9.69
N HIS A 28 0.71 -3.29 10.28
CA HIS A 28 1.40 -2.01 10.38
C HIS A 28 1.66 -1.35 9.02
N ILE A 29 1.94 -2.15 7.98
CA ILE A 29 2.11 -1.60 6.63
C ILE A 29 0.79 -1.02 6.11
N ASN A 30 -0.35 -1.66 6.37
CA ASN A 30 -1.65 -1.12 5.98
C ASN A 30 -2.01 0.16 6.74
N GLU A 31 -1.63 0.25 8.02
CA GLU A 31 -1.76 1.48 8.80
C GLU A 31 -0.95 2.61 8.16
N ILE A 32 0.31 2.34 7.80
CA ILE A 32 1.18 3.31 7.14
C ILE A 32 0.62 3.75 5.79
N VAL A 33 0.14 2.81 4.97
CA VAL A 33 -0.48 3.11 3.68
C VAL A 33 -1.72 3.99 3.87
N SER A 34 -2.51 3.76 4.91
CA SER A 34 -3.75 4.49 5.20
C SER A 34 -3.55 5.79 5.97
N MET A 35 -2.32 6.13 6.37
CA MET A 35 -2.02 7.39 7.05
C MET A 35 -2.26 8.57 6.11
N ARG A 36 -2.71 9.69 6.67
CA ARG A 36 -2.86 10.94 5.93
C ARG A 36 -1.52 11.65 5.89
N PHE A 37 -0.92 11.69 4.72
CA PHE A 37 0.25 12.52 4.43
C PHE A 37 -0.18 13.82 3.77
N ASP A 38 0.67 14.84 3.92
CA ASP A 38 0.56 16.06 3.15
C ASP A 38 1.17 15.82 1.75
N PHE A 39 0.30 15.79 0.74
CA PHE A 39 0.70 15.57 -0.66
C PHE A 39 0.85 16.88 -1.43
N GLU A 40 0.70 18.04 -0.79
CA GLU A 40 1.08 19.33 -1.39
C GLU A 40 2.61 19.43 -1.53
N ASP A 41 3.35 18.74 -0.66
CA ASP A 41 4.78 18.54 -0.77
C ASP A 41 5.09 17.41 -1.78
N ASP A 42 5.57 17.80 -2.97
CA ASP A 42 5.96 16.88 -4.05
C ASP A 42 7.02 15.85 -3.59
N GLU A 43 7.89 16.20 -2.63
CA GLU A 43 8.90 15.30 -2.08
C GLU A 43 8.25 14.18 -1.24
N VAL A 44 7.30 14.54 -0.37
CA VAL A 44 6.54 13.58 0.44
C VAL A 44 5.73 12.65 -0.45
N LEU A 45 5.07 13.18 -1.48
CA LEU A 45 4.34 12.39 -2.46
C LEU A 45 5.27 11.41 -3.19
N GLY A 46 6.44 11.87 -3.63
CA GLY A 46 7.44 11.03 -4.28
C GLY A 46 7.89 9.86 -3.41
N TYR A 47 8.15 10.09 -2.12
CA TYR A 47 8.51 9.03 -1.17
C TYR A 47 7.36 8.09 -0.88
N TYR A 48 6.15 8.60 -0.72
CA TYR A 48 4.96 7.79 -0.50
C TYR A 48 4.70 6.84 -1.67
N VAL A 49 4.71 7.36 -2.91
CA VAL A 49 4.48 6.57 -4.11
C VAL A 49 5.57 5.51 -4.31
N ASN A 50 6.83 5.83 -4.01
CA ASN A 50 7.93 4.86 -4.03
C ASN A 50 7.75 3.76 -2.98
N LEU A 51 7.27 4.09 -1.78
CA LEU A 51 6.93 3.12 -0.76
C LEU A 51 5.81 2.18 -1.23
N LEU A 52 4.72 2.72 -1.77
CA LEU A 52 3.63 1.90 -2.33
C LEU A 52 4.13 0.94 -3.41
N LYS A 53 4.96 1.45 -4.33
CA LYS A 53 5.59 0.63 -5.38
C LYS A 53 6.49 -0.45 -4.76
N ALA A 54 7.31 -0.13 -3.77
CA ALA A 54 8.17 -1.09 -3.09
C ALA A 54 7.38 -2.23 -2.44
N ILE A 55 6.26 -1.90 -1.79
CA ILE A 55 5.34 -2.90 -1.21
C ILE A 55 4.75 -3.78 -2.32
N SER A 56 4.28 -3.18 -3.42
CA SER A 56 3.67 -3.91 -4.54
C SER A 56 4.61 -4.96 -5.15
N LEU A 57 5.92 -4.69 -5.18
CA LEU A 57 6.93 -5.60 -5.72
C LEU A 57 7.21 -6.81 -4.81
N LYS A 58 6.73 -6.78 -3.57
CA LYS A 58 6.86 -7.88 -2.60
C LYS A 58 5.55 -8.64 -2.41
N LEU A 59 4.48 -8.24 -3.10
CA LEU A 59 3.23 -8.98 -3.08
C LEU A 59 3.37 -10.31 -3.83
N ASN A 60 2.70 -11.32 -3.32
CA ASN A 60 2.51 -12.62 -3.94
C ASN A 60 1.11 -13.15 -3.56
N GLU A 61 0.71 -14.31 -4.13
CA GLU A 61 -0.58 -14.95 -3.86
C GLU A 61 -0.86 -15.16 -2.36
N VAL A 62 0.18 -15.34 -1.55
CA VAL A 62 0.06 -15.60 -0.11
C VAL A 62 0.03 -14.32 0.72
N THR A 63 0.68 -13.24 0.28
CA THR A 63 0.80 -11.99 1.04
C THR A 63 -0.24 -10.95 0.63
N VAL A 64 -0.81 -11.05 -0.57
CA VAL A 64 -1.86 -10.13 -1.06
C VAL A 64 -3.06 -10.11 -0.12
N GLN A 65 -3.41 -11.24 0.50
CA GLN A 65 -4.49 -11.35 1.47
C GLN A 65 -4.26 -10.47 2.71
N PHE A 66 -3.02 -10.17 3.09
CA PHE A 66 -2.73 -9.28 4.23
C PHE A 66 -3.08 -7.83 3.95
N PHE A 67 -3.10 -7.43 2.68
CA PHE A 67 -3.49 -6.08 2.26
C PHE A 67 -4.99 -5.97 1.96
N PHE A 68 -5.72 -7.08 2.04
CA PHE A 68 -7.16 -7.11 1.85
C PHE A 68 -7.87 -6.99 3.20
N GLN A 69 -8.50 -5.86 3.44
CA GLN A 69 -9.39 -5.68 4.58
C GLN A 69 -10.77 -6.21 4.20
N ALA A 70 -11.04 -7.45 4.62
CA ALA A 70 -12.35 -8.06 4.45
C ALA A 70 -13.41 -7.19 5.14
N GLY A 71 -14.48 -6.90 4.41
CA GLY A 71 -15.62 -6.12 4.87
C GLY A 71 -16.40 -6.81 5.99
N GLY A 72 -15.90 -6.75 7.21
CA GLY A 72 -16.51 -7.38 8.38
C GLY A 72 -17.49 -6.46 9.14
N PRO A 73 -18.40 -7.03 9.93
CA PRO A 73 -19.23 -6.26 10.86
C PRO A 73 -18.34 -5.64 11.95
N ARG A 74 -18.51 -4.34 12.24
CA ARG A 74 -17.78 -3.74 13.38
C ARG A 74 -18.27 -4.35 14.69
N PRO A 75 -17.38 -4.54 15.69
CA PRO A 75 -17.84 -4.67 17.07
C PRO A 75 -18.48 -3.33 17.47
N GLY A 76 -19.81 -3.32 17.68
CA GLY A 76 -20.54 -2.15 18.16
C GLY A 76 -21.26 -1.28 17.13
N SER A 77 -21.34 -1.65 15.85
CA SER A 77 -22.25 -0.99 14.88
C SER A 77 -23.34 -1.94 14.38
N SER A 78 -24.54 -1.41 14.18
CA SER A 78 -25.73 -2.14 13.69
C SER A 78 -25.40 -3.06 12.50
N PRO A 79 -25.94 -4.30 12.45
CA PRO A 79 -25.63 -5.30 11.41
C PRO A 79 -26.02 -4.91 9.97
N ALA A 80 -26.57 -3.72 9.76
CA ALA A 80 -27.16 -3.29 8.50
C ALA A 80 -26.20 -2.64 7.50
N THR A 81 -24.91 -2.44 7.81
CA THR A 81 -23.96 -1.86 6.84
C THR A 81 -22.60 -2.56 6.89
N PRO A 82 -22.43 -3.68 6.15
CA PRO A 82 -21.12 -4.27 5.97
C PRO A 82 -20.20 -3.24 5.31
N ARG A 83 -19.00 -3.05 5.88
CA ARG A 83 -17.97 -2.21 5.24
C ARG A 83 -17.64 -2.85 3.89
N PRO A 84 -17.55 -2.09 2.79
CA PRO A 84 -17.05 -2.65 1.54
C PRO A 84 -15.64 -3.18 1.77
N ALA A 85 -15.33 -4.36 1.22
CA ALA A 85 -13.97 -4.86 1.28
C ALA A 85 -13.03 -3.83 0.64
N SER A 86 -11.94 -3.51 1.34
CA SER A 86 -11.01 -2.47 0.91
C SER A 86 -9.62 -3.04 0.77
N PHE A 87 -8.93 -2.62 -0.27
CA PHE A 87 -7.52 -2.92 -0.49
C PHE A 87 -6.75 -1.60 -0.45
N PRO A 88 -6.31 -1.15 0.75
CA PRO A 88 -5.78 0.20 0.95
C PRO A 88 -4.64 0.55 0.00
N LEU A 89 -3.75 -0.41 -0.28
CA LEU A 89 -2.61 -0.22 -1.18
C LEU A 89 -3.04 0.23 -2.59
N TYR A 90 -4.08 -0.41 -3.16
CA TYR A 90 -4.59 -0.06 -4.49
C TYR A 90 -5.46 1.21 -4.43
N THR A 91 -6.36 1.30 -3.44
CA THR A 91 -7.25 2.44 -3.25
C THR A 91 -6.49 3.76 -3.07
N GLU A 92 -5.36 3.75 -2.36
CA GLU A 92 -4.52 4.95 -2.22
C GLU A 92 -3.72 5.22 -3.49
N SER A 93 -3.18 4.19 -4.16
CA SER A 93 -2.40 4.38 -5.38
C SER A 93 -3.21 4.97 -6.54
N ILE A 94 -4.47 4.55 -6.71
CA ILE A 94 -5.28 4.94 -7.89
C ILE A 94 -5.64 6.43 -7.88
N LYS A 95 -5.63 7.09 -6.71
CA LYS A 95 -5.84 8.54 -6.57
C LYS A 95 -4.80 9.34 -7.38
N PHE A 96 -3.62 8.77 -7.61
CA PHE A 96 -2.50 9.44 -8.28
C PHE A 96 -2.33 9.03 -9.75
N VAL A 97 -3.28 8.29 -10.34
CA VAL A 97 -3.17 7.78 -11.73
C VAL A 97 -3.03 8.90 -12.77
N ASN A 98 -3.68 10.05 -12.53
CA ASN A 98 -3.67 11.22 -13.39
C ASN A 98 -2.77 12.36 -12.85
N HIS A 99 -1.79 12.04 -12.00
CA HIS A 99 -0.89 13.05 -11.44
C HIS A 99 -0.08 13.76 -12.53
N ARG A 100 0.28 15.04 -12.31
CA ARG A 100 1.06 15.86 -13.25
C ARG A 100 2.44 15.27 -13.55
N ASP A 101 3.07 14.70 -12.52
CA ASP A 101 4.41 14.11 -12.60
C ASP A 101 4.38 12.74 -13.33
N PRO A 102 5.13 12.58 -14.44
CA PRO A 102 5.24 11.30 -15.15
C PRO A 102 5.83 10.17 -14.29
N MET A 103 6.73 10.45 -13.35
CA MET A 103 7.32 9.42 -12.48
C MET A 103 6.27 8.83 -11.53
N VAL A 104 5.44 9.69 -10.93
CA VAL A 104 4.32 9.26 -10.09
C VAL A 104 3.35 8.37 -10.89
N ARG A 105 2.94 8.81 -12.08
CA ARG A 105 2.07 8.01 -12.95
C ARG A 105 2.68 6.66 -13.30
N THR A 106 3.97 6.63 -13.58
CA THR A 106 4.68 5.38 -13.92
C THR A 106 4.69 4.41 -12.74
N ALA A 107 4.98 4.90 -11.54
CA ALA A 107 4.98 4.08 -10.33
C ALA A 107 3.58 3.52 -10.01
N VAL A 108 2.53 4.32 -10.15
CA VAL A 108 1.14 3.87 -9.95
C VAL A 108 0.73 2.82 -10.97
N LYS A 109 1.13 2.98 -12.24
CA LYS A 109 0.89 1.98 -13.29
C LYS A 109 1.63 0.67 -13.01
N THR A 110 2.90 0.74 -12.60
CA THR A 110 3.66 -0.45 -12.20
C THR A 110 2.99 -1.16 -11.02
N LEU A 111 2.58 -0.42 -9.99
CA LEU A 111 1.85 -0.98 -8.86
C LEU A 111 0.55 -1.66 -9.32
N THR A 112 -0.22 -1.01 -10.18
CA THR A 112 -1.46 -1.57 -10.72
C THR A 112 -1.19 -2.89 -11.44
N LEU A 113 -0.17 -2.95 -12.31
CA LEU A 113 0.21 -4.17 -13.01
C LEU A 113 0.66 -5.28 -12.05
N ASN A 114 1.41 -4.93 -10.99
CA ASN A 114 1.83 -5.91 -9.98
C ASN A 114 0.64 -6.47 -9.21
N VAL A 115 -0.35 -5.64 -8.88
CA VAL A 115 -1.55 -6.08 -8.14
C VAL A 115 -2.46 -6.96 -9.01
N TYR A 116 -2.67 -6.60 -10.27
CA TYR A 116 -3.51 -7.38 -11.20
C TYR A 116 -2.81 -8.62 -11.77
N GLY A 117 -1.48 -8.68 -11.68
CA GLY A 117 -0.68 -9.81 -12.15
C GLY A 117 -0.54 -10.95 -11.14
N ILE A 118 -1.06 -10.78 -9.92
CA ILE A 118 -1.18 -11.82 -8.90
C ILE A 118 -2.49 -12.57 -9.13
#